data_AF-F0SGI9-F1
#
_entry.id   AF-F0SGI9-F1
#
_cell.length_a   1.000
_cell.length_b   1.000
_cell.length_c   1.000
_cell.angle_alpha   90.00
_cell.angle_beta   90.00
_cell.angle_gamma   90.00
#
_symmetry.space_group_name_H-M   'P 1'
#
loop_
_entity.id
_entity.type
_entity.pdbx_description
1 polymer ?
#
loop_
_entity_poly.entity_id
_entity_poly.type
_entity_poly.pdbx_seq_one_letter_code
_entity_poly.pdbx_strand_id
1 'polypeptide(L)'
;MSQRYYCPQERFDEPFWLTDTEAHHLLNVMRAKPGAEVEVFNGDGLVASVVVTEASKRKALLQPVAGSQRQDPNGLSIPLTLATAVPKSDRFRWLVEKGTELGVTRLVPLKTSRSVVSPRESKLEKQQQYVVEACKQSGRNTLMEIGTLVDLADYLGQLPPESLLLTGAPAVVDSKSLWSELVETRPAEVVLFVGPEGGFTPEEDALLAEHGAKPISVGPYVLRTETAGLTLAAVAVAAIQACASEEA
;
A
#
# COMPACT_ATOMS: atom_id res chain seq x y z
N MET A 1 0.07 14.08 16.49
CA MET A 1 0.02 12.60 16.51
C MET A 1 -1.41 12.20 16.22
N SER A 2 -1.63 11.26 15.29
CA SER A 2 -2.99 10.91 14.88
C SER A 2 -3.78 10.26 16.02
N GLN A 3 -5.08 10.53 16.07
CA GLN A 3 -6.03 9.93 17.02
C GLN A 3 -6.76 8.75 16.36
N ARG A 4 -6.05 8.00 15.52
CA ARG A 4 -6.57 6.88 14.74
C ARG A 4 -5.93 5.58 15.18
N TYR A 5 -6.75 4.55 15.41
CA TYR A 5 -6.31 3.27 15.93
C TYR A 5 -6.81 2.12 15.07
N TYR A 6 -5.91 1.17 14.78
CA TYR A 6 -6.25 -0.01 14.00
C TYR A 6 -6.93 -1.06 14.89
N CYS A 7 -8.12 -1.50 14.51
CA CYS A 7 -8.93 -2.46 15.25
C CYS A 7 -9.54 -3.46 14.26
N PRO A 8 -8.97 -4.67 14.08
CA PRO A 8 -9.45 -5.65 13.10
C PRO A 8 -10.76 -6.30 13.55
N GLN A 9 -11.83 -5.50 13.58
CA GLN A 9 -13.20 -5.90 13.88
C GLN A 9 -14.00 -5.94 12.58
N GLU A 10 -14.93 -6.88 12.48
CA GLU A 10 -15.85 -6.91 11.33
C GLU A 10 -16.87 -5.76 11.41
N ARG A 11 -17.23 -5.33 12.62
CA ARG A 11 -18.18 -4.24 12.90
C ARG A 11 -17.82 -3.51 14.20
N PHE A 12 -18.25 -2.26 14.29
CA PHE A 12 -18.18 -1.38 15.46
C PHE A 12 -19.58 -1.05 15.97
N ASP A 13 -20.42 -2.06 16.19
CA ASP A 13 -21.81 -1.87 16.66
C ASP A 13 -21.93 -1.99 18.18
N GLU A 14 -21.00 -2.69 18.82
CA GLU A 14 -20.97 -2.97 20.26
C GLU A 14 -19.66 -2.50 20.90
N PRO A 15 -19.63 -2.30 22.24
CA PRO A 15 -18.40 -1.95 22.94
C PRO A 15 -17.33 -3.04 22.81
N PHE A 16 -16.08 -2.64 22.58
CA PHE A 16 -14.96 -3.57 22.43
C PHE A 16 -13.70 -3.08 23.15
N TRP A 17 -12.82 -4.02 23.48
CA TRP A 17 -11.55 -3.71 24.13
C TRP A 17 -10.46 -3.40 23.10
N LEU A 18 -9.82 -2.25 23.23
CA LEU A 18 -8.52 -1.98 22.62
C LEU A 18 -7.42 -2.56 23.51
N THR A 19 -6.50 -3.32 22.92
CA THR A 19 -5.42 -4.02 23.64
C THR A 19 -4.03 -3.70 23.08
N ASP A 20 -3.00 -4.26 23.71
CA ASP A 20 -1.62 -4.31 23.21
C ASP A 20 -1.02 -2.95 22.86
N THR A 21 -0.40 -2.84 21.68
CA THR A 21 0.32 -1.66 21.22
C THR A 21 -0.60 -0.45 21.05
N GLU A 22 -1.82 -0.66 20.55
CA GLU A 22 -2.80 0.40 20.35
C GLU A 22 -3.31 0.96 21.68
N ALA A 23 -3.60 0.09 22.66
CA ALA A 23 -3.97 0.54 24.01
C ALA A 23 -2.83 1.28 24.72
N HIS A 24 -1.59 0.81 24.55
CA HIS A 24 -0.43 1.50 25.11
C HIS A 24 -0.28 2.90 24.52
N HIS A 25 -0.41 3.03 23.19
CA HIS A 25 -0.36 4.31 22.50
C HIS A 25 -1.47 5.25 22.97
N LEU A 26 -2.72 4.78 23.04
CA LEU A 26 -3.87 5.58 23.47
C LEU A 26 -3.71 6.11 24.91
N LEU A 27 -3.32 5.23 25.84
CA LEU A 27 -3.37 5.53 27.28
C LEU A 27 -2.08 6.14 27.84
N ASN A 28 -0.92 5.78 27.30
CA ASN A 28 0.38 6.22 27.85
C ASN A 28 1.03 7.32 27.02
N VAL A 29 0.94 7.22 25.70
CA VAL A 29 1.51 8.21 24.77
C VAL A 29 0.55 9.38 24.60
N MET A 30 -0.70 9.09 24.22
CA MET A 30 -1.72 10.12 24.00
C MET A 30 -2.42 10.54 25.30
N ARG A 31 -2.27 9.76 26.38
CA ARG A 31 -2.83 10.03 27.71
C ARG A 31 -4.34 10.26 27.70
N ALA A 32 -5.04 9.54 26.83
CA ALA A 32 -6.50 9.60 26.73
C ALA A 32 -7.15 9.16 28.06
N LYS A 33 -8.26 9.81 28.39
CA LYS A 33 -9.07 9.54 29.59
C LYS A 33 -10.47 9.08 29.16
N PRO A 34 -11.24 8.45 30.07
CA PRO A 34 -12.67 8.26 29.84
C PRO A 34 -13.33 9.58 29.39
N GLY A 35 -14.17 9.49 28.35
CA GLY A 35 -14.77 10.63 27.66
C GLY A 35 -13.98 11.14 26.45
N ALA A 36 -12.76 10.67 26.20
CA ALA A 36 -12.02 11.02 24.97
C ALA A 36 -12.63 10.30 23.76
N GLU A 37 -12.87 11.05 22.69
CA GLU A 37 -13.28 10.53 21.38
C GLU A 37 -12.05 10.29 20.50
N VAL A 38 -12.02 9.16 19.79
CA VAL A 38 -10.99 8.77 18.83
C VAL A 38 -11.63 8.08 17.62
N GLU A 39 -10.90 7.96 16.52
CA GLU A 39 -11.36 7.21 15.35
C GLU A 39 -10.70 5.82 15.32
N VAL A 40 -11.47 4.81 14.94
CA VAL A 40 -10.98 3.45 14.70
C VAL A 40 -11.22 3.04 13.26
N PHE A 41 -10.35 2.19 12.73
CA PHE A 41 -10.49 1.60 11.40
C PHE A 41 -10.10 0.12 11.43
N ASN A 42 -10.76 -0.70 10.61
CA ASN A 42 -10.54 -2.15 10.60
C ASN A 42 -9.52 -2.65 9.57
N GLY A 43 -9.03 -1.76 8.70
CA GLY A 43 -8.09 -2.13 7.65
C GLY A 43 -8.72 -2.59 6.34
N ASP A 44 -10.05 -2.71 6.28
CA ASP A 44 -10.82 -3.05 5.08
C ASP A 44 -11.79 -1.92 4.69
N GLY A 45 -11.54 -0.71 5.20
CA GLY A 45 -12.33 0.49 4.91
C GLY A 45 -13.47 0.77 5.88
N LEU A 46 -13.74 -0.09 6.87
CA LEU A 46 -14.71 0.23 7.91
C LEU A 46 -14.07 1.19 8.92
N VAL A 47 -14.77 2.28 9.21
CA VAL A 47 -14.34 3.29 10.19
C VAL A 47 -15.49 3.71 11.09
N ALA A 48 -15.16 4.11 12.33
CA ALA A 48 -16.13 4.64 13.28
C ALA A 48 -15.48 5.62 14.26
N SER A 49 -16.27 6.55 14.80
CA SER A 49 -15.91 7.30 16.00
C SER A 49 -16.24 6.46 17.23
N VAL A 50 -15.33 6.44 18.20
CA VAL A 50 -15.52 5.72 19.47
C VAL A 50 -15.12 6.60 20.64
N VAL A 51 -15.79 6.43 21.77
CA VAL A 51 -15.47 7.10 23.03
C VAL A 51 -14.85 6.12 23.99
N VAL A 52 -13.75 6.50 24.64
CA VAL A 52 -13.17 5.74 25.74
C VAL A 52 -14.14 5.79 26.93
N THR A 53 -14.67 4.65 27.36
CA THR A 53 -15.56 4.57 28.53
C THR A 53 -14.84 4.08 29.77
N GLU A 54 -13.90 3.16 29.60
CA GLU A 54 -13.06 2.65 30.68
C GLU A 54 -11.59 2.61 30.25
N ALA A 55 -10.69 2.86 31.18
CA ALA A 55 -9.25 2.79 30.95
C ALA A 55 -8.57 2.04 32.10
N SER A 56 -7.72 1.08 31.75
CA SER A 56 -6.84 0.36 32.67
C SER A 56 -5.38 0.45 32.21
N LYS A 57 -4.42 -0.10 32.95
CA LYS A 57 -3.00 -0.02 32.54
C LYS A 57 -2.68 -0.66 31.18
N ARG A 58 -3.49 -1.61 30.69
CA ARG A 58 -3.19 -2.41 29.47
C ARG A 58 -4.29 -2.47 28.42
N LYS A 59 -5.49 -1.97 28.73
CA LYS A 59 -6.64 -2.01 27.82
C LYS A 59 -7.59 -0.84 28.06
N ALA A 60 -8.26 -0.40 27.01
CA ALA A 60 -9.30 0.62 27.04
C ALA A 60 -10.60 0.03 26.47
N LEU A 61 -11.74 0.28 27.13
CA LEU A 61 -13.05 -0.06 26.59
C LEU A 61 -13.49 1.10 25.70
N LEU A 62 -13.82 0.78 24.45
CA LEU A 62 -14.25 1.73 23.45
C LEU A 62 -15.74 1.51 23.15
N GLN A 63 -16.52 2.57 23.24
CA GLN A 63 -17.94 2.60 22.91
C GLN A 63 -18.12 3.28 21.55
N PRO A 64 -18.66 2.60 20.53
CA PRO A 64 -19.02 3.23 19.27
C PRO A 64 -20.02 4.38 19.44
N VAL A 65 -19.77 5.50 18.77
CA VAL A 65 -20.70 6.62 18.67
C VAL A 65 -21.81 6.23 17.68
N ALA A 66 -23.06 6.31 18.13
CA ALA A 66 -24.22 5.91 17.34
C ALA A 66 -24.25 6.63 15.98
N GLY A 67 -24.38 5.85 14.90
CA GLY A 67 -24.44 6.37 13.53
C GLY A 67 -23.11 6.85 12.93
N SER A 68 -21.99 6.72 13.64
CA SER A 68 -20.67 7.14 13.12
C SER A 68 -19.99 6.10 12.21
N GLN A 69 -20.42 4.84 12.28
CA GLN A 69 -19.87 3.77 11.46
C GLN A 69 -20.18 3.99 9.98
N ARG A 70 -19.15 3.90 9.13
CA ARG A 70 -19.29 4.00 7.67
C ARG A 70 -18.29 3.10 6.96
N GLN A 71 -18.68 2.63 5.77
CA GLN A 71 -17.76 2.01 4.83
C GLN A 71 -17.13 3.11 3.97
N ASP A 72 -15.83 3.30 4.13
CA ASP A 72 -15.05 4.36 3.51
C ASP A 72 -13.64 3.82 3.23
N PRO A 73 -13.42 3.05 2.16
CA PRO A 73 -12.12 2.45 1.88
C PRO A 73 -11.02 3.48 1.59
N ASN A 74 -11.41 4.73 1.25
CA ASN A 74 -10.57 5.89 0.89
C ASN A 74 -9.31 5.58 0.05
N GLY A 75 -9.38 4.54 -0.77
CA GLY A 75 -8.33 4.06 -1.64
C GLY A 75 -8.49 4.55 -3.07
N LEU A 76 -7.62 4.05 -3.95
CA LEU A 76 -7.69 4.30 -5.39
C LEU A 76 -8.90 3.59 -6.02
N SER A 77 -9.49 4.21 -7.04
CA SER A 77 -10.56 3.60 -7.85
C SER A 77 -10.06 2.42 -8.69
N ILE A 78 -8.78 2.47 -9.08
CA ILE A 78 -8.08 1.39 -9.77
C ILE A 78 -6.99 0.86 -8.83
N PRO A 79 -6.96 -0.45 -8.51
CA PRO A 79 -5.90 -1.04 -7.71
C PRO A 79 -4.51 -0.79 -8.29
N LEU A 80 -3.57 -0.40 -7.44
CA LEU A 80 -2.17 -0.20 -7.82
C LEU A 80 -1.28 -1.23 -7.13
N THR A 81 -0.63 -2.07 -7.91
CA THR A 81 0.31 -3.07 -7.43
C THR A 81 1.75 -2.66 -7.71
N LEU A 82 2.59 -2.61 -6.67
CA LEU A 82 4.04 -2.44 -6.81
C LEU A 82 4.74 -3.80 -6.73
N ALA A 83 5.08 -4.36 -7.88
CA ALA A 83 5.83 -5.61 -8.01
C ALA A 83 7.33 -5.29 -8.13
N THR A 84 8.10 -5.57 -7.07
CA THR A 84 9.47 -5.04 -6.97
C THR A 84 10.46 -6.05 -6.41
N ALA A 85 11.66 -6.06 -6.97
CA ALA A 85 12.77 -6.76 -6.34
C ALA A 85 13.05 -6.15 -4.95
N VAL A 86 13.35 -6.99 -3.97
CA VAL A 86 13.49 -6.54 -2.57
C VAL A 86 14.81 -5.76 -2.40
N PRO A 87 14.78 -4.44 -2.15
CA PRO A 87 15.98 -3.66 -1.88
C PRO A 87 16.64 -4.10 -0.57
N LYS A 88 17.97 -3.94 -0.50
CA LYS A 88 18.74 -4.32 0.70
C LYS A 88 18.40 -3.41 1.89
N SER A 89 18.63 -3.94 3.10
CA SER A 89 18.56 -3.24 4.39
C SER A 89 17.21 -2.54 4.68
N ASP A 90 17.24 -1.42 5.42
CA ASP A 90 16.03 -0.67 5.84
C ASP A 90 15.27 -0.01 4.69
N ARG A 91 15.77 -0.11 3.45
CA ARG A 91 15.10 0.45 2.27
C ARG A 91 13.78 -0.24 1.97
N PHE A 92 13.65 -1.53 2.30
CA PHE A 92 12.36 -2.21 2.12
C PHE A 92 11.31 -1.69 3.10
N ARG A 93 11.70 -1.40 4.36
CA ARG A 93 10.82 -0.74 5.32
C ARG A 93 10.35 0.61 4.77
N TRP A 94 11.26 1.42 4.27
CA TRP A 94 10.94 2.71 3.66
C TRP A 94 9.94 2.56 2.50
N LEU A 95 10.15 1.56 1.63
CA LEU A 95 9.26 1.26 0.52
C LEU A 95 7.86 0.86 0.98
N VAL A 96 7.73 0.05 2.03
CA VAL A 96 6.44 -0.36 2.61
C VAL A 96 5.71 0.85 3.22
N GLU A 97 6.39 1.64 4.04
CA GLU A 97 5.80 2.83 4.69
C GLU A 97 5.32 3.83 3.62
N LYS A 98 6.20 4.19 2.67
CA LYS A 98 5.88 5.19 1.64
C LYS A 98 4.95 4.69 0.55
N GLY A 99 5.01 3.41 0.19
CA GLY A 99 4.02 2.80 -0.70
C GLY A 99 2.61 2.84 -0.09
N THR A 100 2.51 2.55 1.21
CA THR A 100 1.24 2.65 1.94
C THR A 100 0.69 4.08 1.94
N GLU A 101 1.55 5.06 2.26
CA GLU A 101 1.21 6.49 2.27
C GLU A 101 0.75 7.00 0.88
N LEU A 102 1.40 6.53 -0.19
CA LEU A 102 1.05 6.92 -1.56
C LEU A 102 -0.25 6.27 -2.07
N GLY A 103 -0.79 5.26 -1.38
CA GLY A 103 -2.02 4.59 -1.79
C GLY A 103 -1.80 3.33 -2.63
N VAL A 104 -0.59 2.76 -2.66
CA VAL A 104 -0.34 1.44 -3.28
C VAL A 104 -1.25 0.40 -2.62
N THR A 105 -2.03 -0.32 -3.42
CA THR A 105 -2.99 -1.33 -2.93
C THR A 105 -2.26 -2.60 -2.49
N ARG A 106 -1.30 -3.05 -3.28
CA ARG A 106 -0.54 -4.28 -3.03
C ARG A 106 0.95 -4.07 -3.31
N LEU A 107 1.81 -4.60 -2.46
CA LEU A 107 3.25 -4.70 -2.70
C LEU A 107 3.61 -6.17 -2.86
N VAL A 108 4.15 -6.54 -4.03
CA VAL A 108 4.57 -7.91 -4.34
C VAL A 108 6.09 -7.99 -4.42
N PRO A 109 6.74 -8.68 -3.47
CA PRO A 109 8.17 -8.95 -3.56
C PRO A 109 8.47 -9.91 -4.72
N LEU A 110 9.31 -9.47 -5.67
CA LEU A 110 9.75 -10.28 -6.79
C LEU A 110 11.11 -10.92 -6.51
N LYS A 111 11.21 -12.21 -6.82
CA LYS A 111 12.47 -12.92 -6.98
C LYS A 111 12.92 -12.76 -8.44
N THR A 112 14.09 -12.16 -8.60
CA THR A 112 14.71 -11.91 -9.91
C THR A 112 16.14 -12.45 -9.93
N SER A 113 16.68 -12.63 -11.12
CA SER A 113 18.01 -13.21 -11.36
C SER A 113 19.14 -12.44 -10.70
N ARG A 114 18.98 -11.11 -10.56
CA ARG A 114 19.94 -10.20 -9.91
C ARG A 114 19.53 -9.81 -8.49
N SER A 115 18.47 -10.41 -7.94
CA SER A 115 18.08 -10.20 -6.54
C SER A 115 19.00 -10.97 -5.59
N VAL A 116 19.45 -10.29 -4.53
CA VAL A 116 20.38 -10.88 -3.54
C VAL A 116 19.65 -11.22 -2.23
N VAL A 117 18.39 -10.81 -2.08
CA VAL A 117 17.66 -10.87 -0.81
C VAL A 117 16.35 -11.62 -0.97
N SER A 118 16.20 -12.70 -0.20
CA SER A 118 14.90 -13.32 0.06
C SER A 118 14.36 -12.79 1.39
N PRO A 119 13.17 -12.17 1.44
CA PRO A 119 12.43 -12.03 2.68
C PRO A 119 12.22 -13.44 3.25
N ARG A 120 12.48 -13.62 4.54
CA ARG A 120 12.01 -14.82 5.26
C ARG A 120 10.56 -14.55 5.68
N GLU A 121 9.71 -15.56 5.72
CA GLU A 121 8.30 -15.46 6.16
C GLU A 121 8.17 -14.76 7.53
N SER A 122 9.15 -14.95 8.42
CA SER A 122 9.25 -14.28 9.72
C SER A 122 9.37 -12.74 9.68
N LYS A 123 9.32 -12.12 8.49
CA LYS A 123 9.33 -10.66 8.31
C LYS A 123 7.96 -10.08 7.93
N LEU A 124 6.97 -10.89 7.57
CA LEU A 124 5.65 -10.41 7.13
C LEU A 124 4.91 -9.66 8.25
N GLU A 125 4.87 -10.21 9.47
CA GLU A 125 4.24 -9.54 10.63
C GLU A 125 4.83 -8.16 10.90
N LYS A 126 6.17 -8.04 10.79
CA LYS A 126 6.86 -6.77 10.99
C LYS A 126 6.52 -5.76 9.90
N GLN A 127 6.33 -6.23 8.66
CA GLN A 127 5.97 -5.36 7.55
C GLN A 127 4.50 -4.90 7.66
N GLN A 128 3.60 -5.78 8.10
CA GLN A 128 2.22 -5.42 8.42
C GLN A 128 2.14 -4.32 9.49
N GLN A 129 3.00 -4.37 10.52
CA GLN A 129 3.09 -3.29 11.50
C GLN A 129 3.47 -1.95 10.85
N TYR A 130 4.38 -1.94 9.87
CA TYR A 130 4.73 -0.73 9.13
C TYR A 130 3.56 -0.19 8.30
N VAL A 131 2.75 -1.08 7.70
CA VAL A 131 1.53 -0.68 6.99
C VAL A 131 0.52 -0.06 7.95
N VAL A 132 0.26 -0.70 9.10
CA VAL A 132 -0.68 -0.19 10.11
C VAL A 132 -0.26 1.19 10.60
N GLU A 133 1.01 1.38 10.94
CA GLU A 133 1.52 2.69 11.37
C GLU A 133 1.44 3.74 10.25
N ALA A 134 1.75 3.37 9.00
CA ALA A 134 1.60 4.26 7.87
C ALA A 134 0.13 4.66 7.64
N CYS A 135 -0.82 3.72 7.70
CA CYS A 135 -2.26 4.00 7.60
C CYS A 135 -2.75 4.93 8.71
N LYS A 136 -2.29 4.73 9.95
CA LYS A 136 -2.61 5.60 11.09
C LYS A 136 -2.14 7.03 10.86
N GLN A 137 -0.98 7.23 10.24
CA GLN A 137 -0.42 8.56 9.98
C GLN A 137 -0.99 9.22 8.72
N SER A 138 -1.21 8.45 7.66
CA SER A 138 -1.69 8.96 6.36
C SER A 138 -3.20 9.17 6.32
N GLY A 139 -3.96 8.59 7.24
CA GLY A 139 -5.42 8.62 7.23
C GLY A 139 -6.05 7.56 6.32
N ARG A 140 -5.27 6.62 5.79
CA ARG A 140 -5.77 5.50 4.98
C ARG A 140 -6.55 4.49 5.83
N ASN A 141 -7.71 4.06 5.34
CA ASN A 141 -8.65 3.18 6.05
C ASN A 141 -8.50 1.70 5.66
N THR A 142 -7.84 1.45 4.52
CA THR A 142 -7.58 0.09 4.00
C THR A 142 -6.09 -0.24 4.08
N LEU A 143 -5.69 -1.39 4.59
CA LEU A 143 -4.28 -1.79 4.65
C LEU A 143 -3.75 -2.08 3.24
N MET A 144 -2.46 -1.77 3.02
CA MET A 144 -1.75 -2.29 1.84
C MET A 144 -1.47 -3.77 2.04
N GLU A 145 -1.82 -4.59 1.06
CA GLU A 145 -1.47 -6.01 1.08
C GLU A 145 0.02 -6.20 0.77
N ILE A 146 0.67 -7.11 1.50
CA ILE A 146 2.05 -7.51 1.23
C ILE A 146 2.05 -8.96 0.78
N GLY A 147 2.37 -9.18 -0.49
CA GLY A 147 2.45 -10.50 -1.09
C GLY A 147 3.65 -11.31 -0.58
N THR A 148 3.62 -12.61 -0.84
CA THR A 148 4.77 -13.49 -0.65
C THR A 148 5.80 -13.29 -1.76
N LEU A 149 7.06 -13.67 -1.50
CA LEU A 149 8.10 -13.66 -2.53
C LEU A 149 7.69 -14.62 -3.66
N VAL A 150 7.67 -14.12 -4.90
CA VAL A 150 7.26 -14.88 -6.09
C VAL A 150 8.24 -14.65 -7.24
N ASP A 151 8.48 -15.68 -8.05
CA ASP A 151 9.29 -15.55 -9.28
C ASP A 151 8.55 -14.72 -10.32
N LEU A 152 9.28 -13.89 -11.09
CA LEU A 152 8.68 -12.95 -12.05
C LEU A 152 7.72 -13.64 -13.05
N ALA A 153 8.14 -14.78 -13.61
CA ALA A 153 7.34 -15.53 -14.58
C ALA A 153 6.04 -16.06 -13.97
N ASP A 154 6.11 -16.59 -12.76
CA ASP A 154 4.94 -17.12 -12.05
C ASP A 154 3.94 -16.01 -11.72
N TYR A 155 4.44 -14.84 -11.33
CA TYR A 155 3.59 -13.69 -11.05
C TYR A 155 2.89 -13.17 -12.31
N LEU A 156 3.63 -13.04 -13.43
CA LEU A 156 3.05 -12.64 -14.71
C LEU A 156 1.92 -13.58 -15.18
N GLY A 157 2.08 -14.89 -14.96
CA GLY A 157 1.05 -15.88 -15.27
C GLY A 157 -0.21 -15.84 -14.39
N GLN A 158 -0.19 -15.08 -13.29
CA GLN A 158 -1.32 -14.93 -12.36
C GLN A 158 -2.10 -13.62 -12.57
N LEU A 159 -1.59 -12.71 -13.40
CA LEU A 159 -2.20 -11.40 -13.58
C LEU A 159 -3.51 -11.51 -14.37
N PRO A 160 -4.54 -10.72 -14.00
CA PRO A 160 -5.72 -10.56 -14.81
C PRO A 160 -5.37 -10.14 -16.26
N PRO A 161 -6.08 -10.65 -17.28
CA PRO A 161 -5.83 -10.27 -18.67
C PRO A 161 -5.99 -8.77 -18.97
N GLU A 162 -6.74 -8.05 -18.14
CA GLU A 162 -7.05 -6.62 -18.28
C GLU A 162 -6.17 -5.73 -17.40
N SER A 163 -5.03 -6.24 -16.92
CA SER A 163 -4.07 -5.46 -16.14
C SER A 163 -3.19 -4.58 -17.03
N LEU A 164 -2.99 -3.32 -16.62
CA LEU A 164 -2.02 -2.43 -17.25
C LEU A 164 -0.64 -2.65 -16.63
N LEU A 165 0.29 -3.17 -17.43
CA LEU A 165 1.63 -3.52 -16.97
C LEU A 165 2.64 -2.43 -17.35
N LEU A 166 3.36 -1.89 -16.36
CA LEU A 166 4.36 -0.85 -16.57
C LEU A 166 5.69 -1.27 -15.95
N THR A 167 6.81 -1.03 -16.63
CA THR A 167 8.15 -1.33 -16.12
C THR A 167 9.04 -0.09 -16.16
N GLY A 168 9.78 0.16 -15.08
CA GLY A 168 10.69 1.31 -15.03
C GLY A 168 11.85 1.16 -16.01
N ALA A 169 12.00 2.09 -16.94
CA ALA A 169 13.09 2.11 -17.92
C ALA A 169 13.85 3.46 -17.92
N PRO A 170 15.15 3.48 -18.25
CA PRO A 170 15.90 4.73 -18.44
C PRO A 170 15.45 5.54 -19.67
N ALA A 171 14.67 4.93 -20.58
CA ALA A 171 14.24 5.54 -21.83
C ALA A 171 13.00 6.41 -21.65
N VAL A 172 12.96 7.56 -22.32
CA VAL A 172 11.84 8.51 -22.26
C VAL A 172 10.55 7.83 -22.71
N VAL A 173 9.59 7.75 -21.81
CA VAL A 173 8.19 7.53 -22.16
C VAL A 173 7.41 8.73 -21.65
N ASP A 174 6.59 9.29 -22.52
CA ASP A 174 5.78 10.46 -22.22
C ASP A 174 4.75 10.07 -21.16
N SER A 175 4.82 10.69 -19.98
CA SER A 175 3.85 10.45 -18.92
C SER A 175 2.42 10.74 -19.37
N LYS A 176 2.19 11.60 -20.38
CA LYS A 176 0.88 11.83 -20.99
C LYS A 176 0.27 10.57 -21.60
N SER A 177 1.09 9.68 -22.14
CA SER A 177 0.63 8.41 -22.73
C SER A 177 0.02 7.47 -21.68
N LEU A 178 0.51 7.52 -20.44
CA LEU A 178 -0.05 6.73 -19.34
C LEU A 178 -1.48 7.19 -18.99
N TRP A 179 -1.72 8.50 -18.96
CA TRP A 179 -3.04 9.05 -18.67
C TRP A 179 -4.06 8.66 -19.73
N SER A 180 -3.73 8.85 -21.02
CA SER A 180 -4.62 8.44 -22.11
C SER A 180 -4.91 6.95 -22.05
N GLU A 181 -3.90 6.14 -21.74
CA GLU A 181 -4.07 4.69 -21.67
C GLU A 181 -4.98 4.27 -20.51
N LEU A 182 -4.86 4.89 -19.33
CA LEU A 182 -5.74 4.61 -18.20
C LEU A 182 -7.20 4.97 -18.50
N VAL A 183 -7.43 6.12 -19.14
CA VAL A 183 -8.78 6.57 -19.54
C VAL A 183 -9.38 5.64 -20.59
N GLU A 184 -8.59 5.23 -21.59
CA GLU A 184 -9.05 4.39 -22.70
C GLU A 184 -9.29 2.94 -22.29
N THR A 185 -8.38 2.37 -21.50
CA THR A 185 -8.39 0.92 -21.19
C THR A 185 -9.17 0.57 -19.94
N ARG A 186 -9.29 1.49 -18.97
CA ARG A 186 -9.94 1.26 -17.66
C ARG A 186 -9.52 -0.09 -17.06
N PRO A 187 -8.21 -0.29 -16.82
CA PRO A 187 -7.68 -1.60 -16.49
C PRO A 187 -8.21 -2.10 -15.15
N ALA A 188 -8.25 -3.43 -14.99
CA ALA A 188 -8.64 -4.07 -13.74
C ALA A 188 -7.68 -3.74 -12.59
N GLU A 189 -6.39 -3.56 -12.90
CA GLU A 189 -5.37 -3.03 -12.02
C GLU A 189 -4.21 -2.42 -12.82
N VAL A 190 -3.39 -1.61 -12.15
CA VAL A 190 -2.09 -1.15 -12.67
C VAL A 190 -0.98 -1.88 -11.91
N VAL A 191 -0.06 -2.49 -12.63
CA VAL A 191 1.09 -3.21 -12.05
C VAL A 191 2.38 -2.53 -12.45
N LEU A 192 3.12 -2.05 -11.45
CA LEU A 192 4.44 -1.44 -11.60
C LEU A 192 5.54 -2.45 -11.31
N PHE A 193 6.34 -2.77 -12.33
CA PHE A 193 7.51 -3.62 -12.22
C PHE A 193 8.78 -2.81 -12.00
N VAL A 194 9.48 -3.10 -10.91
CA VAL A 194 10.74 -2.42 -10.56
C VAL A 194 11.83 -3.43 -10.21
N GLY A 195 12.86 -3.47 -11.04
CA GLY A 195 14.00 -4.38 -10.89
C GLY A 195 14.94 -4.05 -9.71
N PRO A 196 15.89 -4.95 -9.42
CA PRO A 196 16.91 -4.75 -8.38
C PRO A 196 17.92 -3.66 -8.79
N GLU A 197 18.92 -3.37 -7.95
CA GLU A 197 19.93 -2.35 -8.25
C GLU A 197 20.70 -2.60 -9.56
N GLY A 198 20.81 -3.87 -9.99
CA GLY A 198 21.39 -4.27 -11.27
C GLY A 198 20.43 -4.23 -12.45
N GLY A 199 19.18 -3.78 -12.26
CA GLY A 199 18.11 -3.88 -13.25
C GLY A 199 17.65 -5.32 -13.51
N PHE A 200 16.64 -5.45 -14.36
CA PHE A 200 16.27 -6.75 -14.92
C PHE A 200 17.35 -7.25 -15.89
N THR A 201 17.40 -8.55 -16.09
CA THR A 201 18.19 -9.19 -17.15
C THR A 201 17.52 -9.01 -18.51
N PRO A 202 18.25 -9.10 -19.63
CA PRO A 202 17.64 -9.06 -20.97
C PRO A 202 16.50 -10.08 -21.15
N GLU A 203 16.62 -11.25 -20.52
CA GLU A 203 15.61 -12.30 -20.54
C GLU A 203 14.36 -11.89 -19.76
N GLU A 204 14.51 -11.25 -18.59
CA GLU A 204 13.40 -10.73 -17.79
C GLU A 204 12.71 -9.52 -18.46
N ASP A 205 13.48 -8.64 -19.09
CA ASP A 205 12.93 -7.52 -19.88
C ASP A 205 12.15 -8.04 -21.09
N ALA A 206 12.66 -9.06 -21.78
CA ALA A 206 11.95 -9.72 -22.88
C ALA A 206 10.66 -10.39 -22.40
N LEU A 207 10.69 -11.06 -21.24
CA LEU A 207 9.52 -11.68 -20.64
C LEU A 207 8.44 -10.66 -20.27
N LEU A 208 8.84 -9.53 -19.67
CA LEU A 208 7.94 -8.42 -19.38
C LEU A 208 7.30 -7.87 -20.66
N ALA A 209 8.10 -7.65 -21.71
CA ALA A 209 7.61 -7.17 -22.99
C ALA A 209 6.66 -8.16 -23.68
N GLU A 210 6.93 -9.47 -23.60
CA GLU A 210 6.06 -10.53 -24.13
C GLU A 210 4.67 -10.53 -23.46
N HIS A 211 4.61 -10.18 -22.18
CA HIS A 211 3.36 -10.03 -21.43
C HIS A 211 2.72 -8.63 -21.59
N GLY A 212 3.27 -7.79 -22.46
CA GLY A 212 2.73 -6.47 -22.77
C GLY A 212 3.13 -5.36 -21.79
N ALA A 213 4.14 -5.57 -20.94
CA ALA A 213 4.64 -4.53 -20.06
C ALA A 213 5.26 -3.38 -20.86
N LYS A 214 4.76 -2.16 -20.60
CA LYS A 214 5.21 -0.95 -21.27
C LYS A 214 6.30 -0.25 -20.46
N PRO A 215 7.43 0.14 -21.08
CA PRO A 215 8.43 0.91 -20.37
C PRO A 215 7.86 2.26 -19.95
N ILE A 216 8.30 2.78 -18.81
CA ILE A 216 7.99 4.13 -18.35
C ILE A 216 9.23 4.78 -17.70
N SER A 217 9.45 6.06 -18.00
CA SER A 217 10.51 6.87 -17.36
C SER A 217 9.90 8.02 -16.58
N VAL A 218 10.52 8.29 -15.42
CA VAL A 218 10.16 9.38 -14.51
C VAL A 218 11.26 10.44 -14.42
N GLY A 219 12.21 10.42 -15.36
CA GLY A 219 13.28 11.41 -15.45
C GLY A 219 14.52 10.91 -16.19
N PRO A 220 15.54 11.77 -16.35
CA PRO A 220 16.74 11.46 -17.13
C PRO A 220 17.78 10.62 -16.38
N TYR A 221 17.54 10.32 -15.10
CA TYR A 221 18.51 9.67 -14.23
C TYR A 221 18.07 8.26 -13.84
N VAL A 222 19.04 7.38 -13.68
CA VAL A 222 18.81 6.05 -13.10
C VAL A 222 18.53 6.21 -11.61
N LEU A 223 17.33 5.81 -11.20
CA LEU A 223 16.90 5.83 -9.81
C LEU A 223 17.22 4.51 -9.12
N ARG A 224 17.41 4.54 -7.80
CA ARG A 224 17.47 3.32 -6.99
C ARG A 224 16.11 2.65 -6.96
N THR A 225 16.06 1.33 -6.73
CA THR A 225 14.84 0.52 -6.71
C THR A 225 13.72 1.15 -5.89
N GLU A 226 13.97 1.54 -4.64
CA GLU A 226 12.95 2.17 -3.79
C GLU A 226 12.51 3.54 -4.31
N THR A 227 13.44 4.33 -4.86
CA THR A 227 13.13 5.66 -5.41
C THR A 227 12.33 5.54 -6.70
N ALA A 228 12.67 4.57 -7.55
CA ALA A 228 11.94 4.27 -8.78
C ALA A 228 10.51 3.83 -8.45
N GLY A 229 10.35 2.84 -7.55
CA GLY A 229 9.04 2.34 -7.14
C GLY A 229 8.13 3.41 -6.56
N LEU A 230 8.65 4.25 -5.65
CA LEU A 230 7.85 5.32 -5.05
C LEU A 230 7.52 6.45 -6.05
N THR A 231 8.45 6.82 -6.92
CA THR A 231 8.19 7.85 -7.93
C THR A 231 7.16 7.38 -8.95
N LEU A 232 7.29 6.14 -9.43
CA LEU A 232 6.33 5.52 -10.34
C LEU A 232 4.95 5.39 -9.69
N ALA A 233 4.90 4.95 -8.43
CA ALA A 233 3.64 4.88 -7.68
C ALA A 233 2.98 6.25 -7.56
N ALA A 234 3.73 7.31 -7.23
CA ALA A 234 3.18 8.66 -7.13
C ALA A 234 2.61 9.16 -8.46
N VAL A 235 3.31 8.91 -9.58
CA VAL A 235 2.82 9.25 -10.92
C VAL A 235 1.57 8.46 -11.27
N ALA A 236 1.54 7.15 -11.01
CA ALA A 236 0.37 6.31 -11.26
C ALA A 236 -0.83 6.70 -10.39
N VAL A 237 -0.62 7.06 -9.12
CA VAL A 237 -1.66 7.55 -8.21
C VAL A 237 -2.28 8.83 -8.74
N ALA A 238 -1.45 9.81 -9.11
CA ALA A 238 -1.94 11.03 -9.75
C ALA A 238 -2.75 10.65 -11.00
N ALA A 239 -2.20 9.75 -11.82
CA ALA A 239 -2.80 9.25 -13.05
C ALA A 239 -4.24 8.72 -12.85
N ILE A 240 -4.41 7.82 -11.89
CA ILE A 240 -5.67 7.20 -11.52
C ILE A 240 -6.65 8.23 -10.95
N GLN A 241 -6.16 9.18 -10.14
CA GLN A 241 -7.01 10.19 -9.51
C GLN A 241 -7.64 11.15 -10.52
N ALA A 242 -6.91 11.64 -11.54
CA ALA A 242 -7.56 12.52 -12.50
C ALA A 242 -8.54 11.77 -13.42
N CYS A 243 -8.30 10.49 -13.71
CA CYS A 243 -9.28 9.65 -14.43
C CYS A 243 -10.62 9.57 -13.66
N ALA A 244 -10.57 9.39 -12.34
CA ALA A 244 -11.78 9.36 -11.52
C ALA A 244 -12.51 10.71 -11.44
N SER A 245 -11.78 11.83 -11.57
CA SER A 245 -12.37 13.18 -11.51
C SER A 245 -13.10 13.61 -12.79
N GLU A 246 -12.78 13.01 -13.94
CA GLU A 246 -13.50 13.27 -15.20
C GLU A 246 -14.87 12.56 -15.25
N GLU A 247 -15.13 11.64 -14.33
CA GLU A 247 -16.39 10.89 -14.23
C GLU A 247 -17.44 11.54 -13.31
N ALA A 248 -17.06 12.54 -12.50
CA ALA A 248 -17.90 13.20 -11.50
C ALA A 248 -18.45 14.56 -11.99
#